data_AF-A0A7C4SK28-F1
#
_entry.id   AF-A0A7C4SK28-F1
#
_cell.length_a   1.000
_cell.length_b   1.000
_cell.length_c   1.000
_cell.angle_alpha   90.00
_cell.angle_beta   90.00
_cell.angle_gamma   90.00
#
_symmetry.space_group_name_H-M   'P 1'
#
loop_
_entity.id
_entity.type
_entity.pdbx_description
1 polymer ?
#
loop_
_entity_poly.entity_id
_entity_poly.type
_entity_poly.pdbx_seq_one_letter_code
_entity_poly.pdbx_strand_id
1 'polypeptide(L)'
;MGSLDTIAKMFVSEVSLGKSVDWYLIKLSGVITYLKDSYGRENLPEILEEFLNIDIVTKALEPLACHADVVEKIITENPRFSDLRPYSHILISALGRISCRDVGLTTNVREPTFKVESKSVESSDVEVKARRKYFHLSLSKLSRPLRRSLIDVLIVISVALVMAYAIYLILHQRGPLFSPFS
;
A
#
# COMPACT_ATOMS: atom_id res chain seq x y z
N MET A 1 -6.32 -1.61 -10.28
CA MET A 1 -5.38 -0.49 -10.21
C MET A 1 -5.88 0.46 -9.14
N GLY A 2 -5.06 0.76 -8.13
CA GLY A 2 -5.40 1.80 -7.15
C GLY A 2 -5.18 3.18 -7.75
N SER A 3 -6.05 4.14 -7.48
CA SER A 3 -5.83 5.53 -7.91
C SER A 3 -4.66 6.14 -7.14
N LEU A 4 -4.01 7.15 -7.72
CA LEU A 4 -2.94 7.91 -7.06
C LEU A 4 -3.39 8.49 -5.71
N ASP A 5 -4.64 8.96 -5.64
CA ASP A 5 -5.30 9.41 -4.40
C ASP A 5 -5.37 8.31 -3.32
N THR A 6 -5.61 7.05 -3.70
CA THR A 6 -5.62 5.93 -2.75
C THR A 6 -4.23 5.71 -2.17
N ILE A 7 -3.20 5.77 -3.02
CA ILE A 7 -1.80 5.61 -2.61
C ILE A 7 -1.39 6.75 -1.68
N ALA A 8 -1.78 7.99 -2.00
CA ALA A 8 -1.55 9.17 -1.18
C ALA A 8 -2.17 9.02 0.21
N LYS A 9 -3.44 8.63 0.30
CA LYS A 9 -4.13 8.40 1.59
C LYS A 9 -3.44 7.33 2.43
N MET A 10 -3.02 6.22 1.82
CA MET A 10 -2.27 5.17 2.51
C MET A 10 -0.93 5.70 3.03
N PHE A 11 -0.15 6.37 2.18
CA PHE A 11 1.13 6.95 2.56
C PHE A 11 0.99 7.91 3.75
N VAL A 12 0.05 8.87 3.67
CA VAL A 12 -0.22 9.85 4.73
C VAL A 12 -0.57 9.14 6.05
N SER A 13 -1.44 8.12 5.99
CA SER A 13 -1.79 7.33 7.17
C SER A 13 -0.56 6.65 7.77
N GLU A 14 0.34 6.11 6.96
CA GLU A 14 1.51 5.39 7.45
C GLU A 14 2.60 6.31 8.03
N VAL A 15 2.82 7.49 7.44
CA VAL A 15 3.84 8.43 7.94
C VAL A 15 3.36 9.23 9.14
N SER A 16 2.05 9.37 9.35
CA SER A 16 1.49 10.04 10.54
C SER A 16 1.91 9.39 11.87
N LEU A 17 2.28 8.10 11.85
CA LEU A 17 2.76 7.35 13.00
C LEU A 17 4.29 7.39 13.15
N GLY A 18 4.99 7.89 12.13
CA GLY A 18 6.45 7.92 12.05
C GLY A 18 7.06 9.03 12.89
N LYS A 19 8.17 8.73 13.56
CA LYS A 19 8.93 9.69 14.39
C LYS A 19 10.40 9.81 13.98
N SER A 20 10.79 9.23 12.84
CA SER A 20 12.18 9.26 12.38
C SER A 20 12.28 9.47 10.88
N VAL A 21 13.38 10.06 10.43
CA VAL A 21 13.70 10.23 9.00
C VAL A 21 13.72 8.86 8.29
N ASP A 22 14.32 7.83 8.92
CA ASP A 22 14.35 6.45 8.42
C ASP A 22 12.93 5.91 8.14
N TRP A 23 11.96 6.18 9.01
CA TRP A 23 10.57 5.75 8.80
C TRP A 23 9.98 6.33 7.52
N TYR A 24 10.13 7.64 7.32
CA TYR A 24 9.63 8.32 6.13
C TYR A 24 10.27 7.75 4.86
N LEU A 25 11.58 7.52 4.85
CA LEU A 25 12.29 6.96 3.71
C LEU A 25 11.86 5.52 3.40
N ILE A 26 11.59 4.70 4.42
CA ILE A 26 11.03 3.35 4.22
C ILE A 26 9.66 3.45 3.52
N LYS A 27 8.80 4.37 3.98
CA LYS A 27 7.46 4.54 3.40
C LYS A 27 7.52 5.06 1.97
N LEU A 28 8.39 6.04 1.69
CA LEU A 28 8.65 6.50 0.33
C LEU A 28 9.18 5.38 -0.57
N SER A 29 10.10 4.54 -0.08
CA SER A 29 10.59 3.39 -0.84
C SER A 29 9.46 2.42 -1.21
N GLY A 30 8.53 2.18 -0.28
CA GLY A 30 7.33 1.38 -0.53
C GLY A 30 6.40 2.00 -1.58
N VAL A 31 6.21 3.33 -1.55
CA VAL A 31 5.45 4.05 -2.58
C VAL A 31 6.11 3.90 -3.95
N ILE A 32 7.42 4.08 -4.06
CA ILE A 32 8.14 3.91 -5.32
C ILE A 32 7.94 2.49 -5.87
N THR A 33 8.04 1.45 -5.05
CA THR A 33 7.75 0.08 -5.47
C THR A 33 6.31 -0.06 -5.97
N TYR A 34 5.34 0.48 -5.25
CA TYR A 34 3.92 0.38 -5.63
C TYR A 34 3.60 1.13 -6.95
N LEU A 35 4.16 2.32 -7.12
CA LEU A 35 4.02 3.12 -8.35
C LEU A 35 4.66 2.41 -9.54
N LYS A 36 5.85 1.85 -9.34
CA LYS A 36 6.55 1.04 -10.34
C LYS A 36 5.72 -0.16 -10.81
N ASP A 37 5.08 -0.85 -9.88
CA ASP A 37 4.24 -2.01 -10.17
C ASP A 37 2.91 -1.62 -10.84
N SER A 38 2.37 -0.42 -10.53
CA SER A 38 1.07 0.03 -11.04
C SER A 38 1.15 0.76 -12.38
N TYR A 39 2.20 1.55 -12.61
CA TYR A 39 2.34 2.49 -13.74
C TYR A 39 3.54 2.18 -14.65
N GLY A 40 4.39 1.22 -14.26
CA GLY A 40 5.62 0.88 -14.98
C GLY A 40 6.82 1.75 -14.59
N ARG A 41 8.02 1.34 -15.04
CA ARG A 41 9.27 2.04 -14.71
C ARG A 41 9.46 3.35 -15.48
N GLU A 42 9.00 3.40 -16.72
CA GLU A 42 9.27 4.51 -17.64
C GLU A 42 8.54 5.78 -17.19
N ASN A 43 7.29 5.64 -16.74
CA ASN A 43 6.46 6.76 -16.28
C ASN A 43 6.70 7.12 -14.80
N LEU A 44 7.56 6.38 -14.09
CA LEU A 44 7.71 6.52 -12.65
C LEU A 44 8.21 7.90 -12.20
N PRO A 45 9.16 8.58 -12.88
CA PRO A 45 9.57 9.94 -12.52
C PRO A 45 8.40 10.93 -12.51
N GLU A 46 7.59 10.94 -13.58
CA GLU A 46 6.45 11.86 -13.76
C GLU A 46 5.35 11.57 -12.73
N ILE A 47 5.00 10.30 -12.55
CA ILE A 47 3.97 9.88 -11.58
C ILE A 47 4.43 10.13 -10.14
N LEU A 48 5.72 9.96 -9.85
CA LEU A 48 6.28 10.28 -8.53
C LEU A 48 6.20 11.78 -8.26
N GLU A 49 6.51 12.62 -9.25
CA GLU A 49 6.35 14.07 -9.10
C GLU A 49 4.89 14.48 -8.89
N GLU A 50 3.95 13.89 -9.66
CA GLU A 50 2.52 14.09 -9.44
C GLU A 50 2.10 13.69 -8.03
N PHE A 51 2.55 12.52 -7.55
CA PHE A 51 2.28 12.03 -6.20
C PHE A 51 2.79 13.00 -5.11
N LEU A 52 4.01 13.52 -5.26
CA LEU A 52 4.63 14.42 -4.28
C LEU A 52 3.93 15.79 -4.24
N ASN A 53 3.35 16.22 -5.37
CA ASN A 53 2.59 17.47 -5.46
C ASN A 53 1.14 17.36 -4.95
N ILE A 54 0.67 16.18 -4.52
CA ILE A 54 -0.65 16.05 -3.89
C ILE A 54 -0.65 16.77 -2.54
N ASP A 55 -1.61 17.68 -2.32
CA ASP A 55 -1.71 18.52 -1.10
C ASP A 55 -1.53 17.75 0.21
N ILE A 56 -2.20 16.60 0.36
CA ILE A 56 -2.13 15.79 1.58
C ILE A 56 -0.74 15.14 1.77
N VAL A 57 -0.06 14.79 0.67
CA VAL A 57 1.30 14.23 0.69
C VAL A 57 2.29 15.32 1.03
N THR A 58 2.18 16.47 0.36
CA THR A 58 2.99 17.66 0.64
C THR A 58 2.93 18.03 2.13
N LYS A 59 1.72 18.15 2.70
CA LYS A 59 1.54 18.43 4.13
C LYS A 59 2.15 17.36 5.03
N ALA A 60 2.00 16.09 4.66
CA ALA A 60 2.58 14.99 5.43
C ALA A 60 4.11 14.98 5.39
N LEU A 61 4.73 15.58 4.36
CA LEU A 61 6.18 15.67 4.20
C LEU A 61 6.81 16.92 4.83
N GLU A 62 6.03 17.89 5.33
CA GLU A 62 6.54 19.10 6.00
C GLU A 62 7.59 18.79 7.10
N PRO A 63 7.42 17.74 7.95
CA PRO A 63 8.45 17.32 8.90
C PRO A 63 9.76 16.92 8.24
N LEU A 64 9.67 16.18 7.14
CA LEU A 64 10.83 15.65 6.43
C LEU A 64 11.57 16.75 5.67
N ALA A 65 10.86 17.78 5.21
CA ALA A 65 11.44 18.93 4.52
C ALA A 65 12.47 19.68 5.36
N CYS A 66 12.32 19.68 6.70
CA CYS A 66 13.30 20.25 7.63
C CYS A 66 14.64 19.51 7.66
N HIS A 67 14.71 18.32 7.06
CA HIS A 67 15.86 17.43 7.09
C HIS A 67 16.30 17.02 5.67
N ALA A 68 16.06 17.85 4.67
CA ALA A 68 16.38 17.55 3.27
C ALA A 68 17.85 17.12 3.07
N ASP A 69 18.81 17.82 3.68
CA ASP A 69 20.23 17.49 3.61
C ASP A 69 20.54 16.09 4.20
N VAL A 70 19.88 15.77 5.32
CA VAL A 70 20.01 14.48 6.00
C VAL A 70 19.40 13.37 5.14
N VAL A 71 18.26 13.64 4.50
CA VAL A 71 17.61 12.72 3.57
C VAL A 71 18.51 12.40 2.39
N GLU A 72 19.10 13.42 1.77
CA GLU A 72 20.01 13.25 0.63
C GLU A 72 21.21 12.37 1.02
N LYS A 73 21.82 12.67 2.18
CA LYS A 73 22.92 11.89 2.72
C LYS A 73 22.54 10.44 2.98
N ILE A 74 21.40 10.19 3.63
CA ILE A 74 20.94 8.83 3.95
C ILE A 74 20.66 8.03 2.68
N ILE A 75 20.00 8.62 1.67
CA ILE A 75 19.71 7.93 0.40
C ILE A 75 21.01 7.54 -0.31
N THR A 76 22.00 8.42 -0.30
CA THR A 76 23.28 8.22 -0.98
C THR A 76 24.14 7.18 -0.25
N GLU A 77 24.28 7.29 1.07
CA GLU A 77 25.21 6.47 1.85
C GLU A 77 24.63 5.12 2.25
N ASN A 78 23.34 5.04 2.60
CA ASN A 78 22.76 3.82 3.14
C ASN A 78 22.32 2.86 2.02
N PRO A 79 22.86 1.63 1.93
CA PRO A 79 22.50 0.67 0.88
C PRO A 79 21.04 0.22 0.92
N ARG A 80 20.36 0.39 2.07
CA ARG A 80 18.94 0.07 2.24
C ARG A 80 18.02 0.89 1.33
N PHE A 81 18.43 2.11 0.98
CA PHE A 81 17.65 3.04 0.17
C PHE A 81 18.14 3.12 -1.27
N SER A 82 18.78 2.05 -1.77
CA SER A 82 19.26 1.96 -3.15
C SER A 82 18.16 2.19 -4.19
N ASP A 83 16.92 1.78 -3.90
CA ASP A 83 15.75 2.00 -4.76
C ASP A 83 15.31 3.48 -4.85
N LEU A 84 15.65 4.30 -3.84
CA LEU A 84 15.35 5.75 -3.84
C LEU A 84 16.41 6.55 -4.62
N ARG A 85 17.64 6.04 -4.77
CA ARG A 85 18.76 6.78 -5.38
C ARG A 85 18.47 7.33 -6.77
N PRO A 86 17.85 6.59 -7.71
CA PRO A 86 17.54 7.13 -9.04
C PRO A 86 16.61 8.34 -9.00
N TYR A 87 15.83 8.48 -7.92
CA TYR A 87 14.80 9.50 -7.75
C TYR A 87 15.18 10.52 -6.67
N SER A 88 16.43 10.50 -6.17
CA SER A 88 16.87 11.39 -5.10
C SER A 88 16.67 12.85 -5.48
N HIS A 89 17.04 13.25 -6.69
CA HIS A 89 16.88 14.60 -7.20
C HIS A 89 15.41 15.08 -7.18
N ILE A 90 14.45 14.20 -7.52
CA ILE A 90 13.00 14.52 -7.48
C ILE A 90 12.56 14.72 -6.03
N LEU A 91 12.98 13.82 -5.14
CA LEU A 91 12.64 13.88 -3.72
C LEU A 91 13.21 15.15 -3.06
N ILE A 92 14.49 15.46 -3.27
CA ILE A 92 15.14 16.63 -2.70
C ILE A 92 14.55 17.93 -3.28
N SER A 93 14.29 17.96 -4.59
CA SER A 93 13.60 19.09 -5.23
C SER A 93 12.19 19.31 -4.67
N ALA A 94 11.42 18.23 -4.46
CA ALA A 94 10.11 18.31 -3.84
C ALA A 94 10.20 18.82 -2.40
N LEU A 95 11.09 18.25 -1.58
CA LEU A 95 11.28 18.69 -0.18
C LEU A 95 11.72 20.16 -0.08
N GLY A 96 12.56 20.64 -1.02
CA GLY A 96 12.98 22.03 -1.07
C GLY A 96 11.87 23.03 -1.42
N ARG A 97 10.78 22.56 -2.05
CA ARG A 97 9.59 23.39 -2.36
C ARG A 97 8.58 23.44 -1.21
N ILE A 98 8.66 22.51 -0.26
CA ILE A 98 7.69 22.37 0.84
C ILE A 98 8.12 23.28 2.00
N SER A 99 7.15 23.96 2.62
CA SER A 99 7.41 24.69 3.87
C SER A 99 7.76 23.71 4.98
N CYS A 100 8.96 23.83 5.55
CA CYS A 100 9.39 23.02 6.67
C CYS A 100 8.56 23.32 7.93
N ARG A 101 8.14 22.25 8.62
CA ARG A 101 7.54 22.31 9.96
C ARG A 101 8.22 21.30 10.87
N ASP A 102 9.11 21.77 11.74
CA ASP A 102 9.82 20.90 12.66
C ASP A 102 8.87 20.35 13.74
N VAL A 103 8.81 19.04 13.83
CA VAL A 103 8.03 18.28 14.83
C VAL A 103 8.93 17.36 15.66
N GLY A 104 10.26 17.56 15.60
CA GLY A 104 11.24 16.79 16.37
C GLY A 104 11.47 15.39 15.80
N LEU A 105 11.67 15.27 14.49
CA LEU A 105 12.01 13.97 13.91
C LEU A 105 13.39 13.50 14.37
N THR A 106 13.46 12.24 14.79
CA THR A 106 14.74 11.62 15.12
C THR A 106 15.50 11.25 13.83
N THR A 107 16.76 11.63 13.75
CA THR A 107 17.65 11.30 12.62
C THR A 107 18.37 9.96 12.79
N ASN A 108 18.11 9.26 13.92
CA ASN A 108 18.74 7.97 14.21
C ASN A 108 18.35 6.93 13.17
N VAL A 109 19.27 6.66 12.25
CA VAL A 109 19.18 5.52 11.33
C VAL A 109 19.51 4.27 12.12
N ARG A 110 18.59 3.30 12.13
CA ARG A 110 18.81 2.03 12.82
C ARG A 110 19.96 1.28 12.15
N GLU A 111 20.96 0.86 12.93
CA GLU A 111 22.03 0.00 12.42
C GLU A 111 21.46 -1.35 11.93
N PRO A 112 22.04 -1.92 10.85
CA PRO A 112 21.62 -3.22 10.34
C PRO A 112 21.78 -4.29 11.43
N THR A 113 20.69 -4.98 11.76
CA THR A 113 20.64 -6.02 12.81
C THR A 113 21.59 -7.19 12.54
N PHE A 114 22.05 -7.37 11.31
CA PHE A 114 23.00 -8.41 10.91
C PHE A 114 24.17 -7.78 10.15
N LYS A 115 25.36 -7.78 10.77
CA LYS A 115 26.63 -7.60 10.05
C LYS A 115 26.92 -8.91 9.32
N VAL A 116 26.63 -8.97 8.03
CA VAL A 116 27.05 -10.12 7.21
C VAL A 116 28.56 -10.00 7.03
N GLU A 117 29.33 -10.89 7.65
CA GLU A 117 30.75 -11.05 7.36
C GLU A 117 30.87 -11.45 5.88
N SER A 118 31.35 -10.52 5.05
CA SER A 118 31.47 -10.72 3.62
C SER A 118 32.62 -11.67 3.31
N LYS A 119 32.34 -12.97 3.26
CA LYS A 119 33.20 -13.92 2.55
C LYS A 119 32.89 -13.77 1.06
N SER A 120 33.79 -13.12 0.34
CA SER A 120 33.75 -12.96 -1.12
C SER A 120 33.63 -14.34 -1.78
N VAL A 121 32.43 -14.66 -2.27
CA VAL A 121 32.23 -15.79 -3.19
C VAL A 121 31.81 -15.19 -4.52
N GLU A 122 32.82 -15.06 -5.36
CA GLU A 122 32.71 -14.98 -6.81
C GLU A 122 31.83 -16.15 -7.30
N SER A 123 30.61 -15.84 -7.74
CA SER A 123 29.86 -16.68 -8.68
C SER A 123 28.71 -15.89 -9.27
N SER A 124 29.04 -15.27 -10.40
CA SER A 124 28.15 -15.10 -11.54
C SER A 124 27.27 -16.36 -11.72
N ASP A 125 26.01 -16.18 -12.10
CA ASP A 125 25.03 -17.20 -12.55
C ASP A 125 23.93 -17.69 -11.58
N VAL A 126 23.85 -17.19 -10.33
CA VAL A 126 22.69 -17.51 -9.44
C VAL A 126 21.60 -16.43 -9.44
N GLU A 127 21.82 -15.30 -10.13
CA GLU A 127 21.02 -14.08 -9.97
C GLU A 127 19.62 -14.11 -10.65
N VAL A 128 19.32 -15.10 -11.50
CA VAL A 128 18.02 -15.13 -12.23
C VAL A 128 16.93 -15.94 -11.51
N LYS A 129 17.26 -16.82 -10.56
CA LYS A 129 16.27 -17.67 -9.86
C LYS A 129 15.93 -17.26 -8.42
N ALA A 130 16.67 -16.32 -7.83
CA ALA A 130 16.43 -15.88 -6.46
C ALA A 130 15.42 -14.71 -6.33
N ARG A 131 15.06 -14.02 -7.42
CA ARG A 131 14.13 -12.87 -7.40
C ARG A 131 12.63 -13.21 -7.28
N ARG A 132 12.23 -14.48 -7.16
CA ARG A 132 10.81 -14.89 -6.99
C ARG A 132 10.39 -15.26 -5.57
N LYS A 133 11.30 -15.25 -4.60
CA LYS A 133 10.96 -15.49 -3.20
C LYS A 133 11.30 -14.24 -2.44
N TYR A 134 10.33 -13.35 -2.27
CA TYR A 134 10.10 -12.47 -1.12
C TYR A 134 9.14 -11.37 -1.60
N PHE A 135 7.87 -11.75 -1.76
CA PHE A 135 6.71 -11.00 -1.28
C PHE A 135 5.46 -11.87 -1.53
N HIS A 136 5.45 -13.06 -0.93
CA HIS A 136 4.15 -13.60 -0.51
C HIS A 136 3.79 -12.79 0.74
N LEU A 137 3.32 -11.57 0.54
CA LEU A 137 2.44 -10.95 1.52
C LEU A 137 1.24 -11.90 1.61
N SER A 138 1.28 -12.77 2.60
CA SER A 138 0.12 -13.53 2.95
C SER A 138 -0.93 -12.53 3.40
N LEU A 139 -1.85 -12.19 2.49
CA LEU A 139 -3.14 -11.58 2.78
C LEU A 139 -4.01 -12.48 3.68
N SER A 140 -3.48 -13.59 4.20
CA SER A 140 -4.12 -14.52 5.14
C SER A 140 -4.32 -13.95 6.56
N LYS A 141 -3.97 -12.68 6.80
CA LYS A 141 -4.28 -11.98 8.06
C LYS A 141 -5.25 -10.80 7.90
N LEU A 142 -6.01 -10.76 6.80
CA LEU A 142 -7.24 -9.97 6.76
C LEU A 142 -8.36 -10.78 7.46
N SER A 143 -8.46 -10.56 8.78
CA SER A 143 -9.59 -10.82 9.67
C SER A 143 -10.47 -12.05 9.36
N ARG A 144 -10.18 -13.16 10.06
CA ARG A 144 -11.03 -14.37 10.13
C ARG A 144 -12.50 -14.15 10.55
N PRO A 145 -12.97 -13.09 11.26
CA PRO A 145 -14.40 -12.98 11.57
C PRO A 145 -15.28 -12.59 10.36
N LEU A 146 -14.75 -11.94 9.32
CA LEU A 146 -15.57 -11.48 8.19
C LEU A 146 -15.97 -12.60 7.22
N ARG A 147 -15.12 -13.63 7.05
CA ARG A 147 -15.45 -14.78 6.19
C ARG A 147 -16.57 -15.66 6.76
N ARG A 148 -16.67 -15.80 8.10
CA ARG A 148 -17.79 -16.54 8.70
C ARG A 148 -19.10 -15.78 8.50
N SER A 149 -19.08 -14.46 8.71
CA SER A 149 -20.29 -13.62 8.53
C SER A 149 -20.82 -13.65 7.09
N LEU A 150 -19.96 -13.65 6.06
CA LEU A 150 -20.42 -13.76 4.67
C LEU A 150 -21.05 -15.13 4.34
N ILE A 151 -20.53 -16.21 4.92
CA ILE A 151 -21.09 -17.56 4.74
C ILE A 151 -22.46 -17.64 5.42
N ASP A 152 -22.59 -17.11 6.64
CA ASP A 152 -23.86 -17.11 7.36
C ASP A 152 -24.94 -16.29 6.61
N VAL A 153 -24.56 -15.13 6.03
CA VAL A 153 -25.47 -14.32 5.21
C VAL A 153 -25.90 -15.06 3.95
N LEU A 154 -25.00 -15.75 3.26
CA LEU A 154 -25.31 -16.56 2.07
C LEU A 154 -26.28 -17.71 2.38
N ILE A 155 -26.13 -18.36 3.55
CA ILE A 155 -27.04 -19.44 3.99
C ILE A 155 -28.43 -18.88 4.28
N VAL A 156 -28.54 -17.73 4.95
CA VAL A 156 -29.84 -17.10 5.22
C VAL A 156 -30.56 -16.72 3.93
N ILE A 157 -29.84 -16.18 2.95
CA ILE A 157 -30.40 -15.84 1.63
C ILE A 157 -30.89 -17.09 0.89
N SER A 158 -30.13 -18.18 0.91
CA SER A 158 -30.53 -19.41 0.20
C SER A 158 -31.79 -20.05 0.81
N VAL A 159 -31.90 -20.08 2.14
CA VAL A 159 -33.10 -20.56 2.83
C VAL A 159 -34.31 -19.69 2.53
N ALA A 160 -34.14 -18.35 2.53
CA ALA A 160 -35.22 -17.43 2.20
C ALA A 160 -35.75 -17.62 0.76
N LEU A 161 -34.85 -17.86 -0.21
CA LEU A 161 -35.24 -18.14 -1.60
C LEU A 161 -36.02 -19.45 -1.73
N VAL A 162 -35.59 -20.51 -1.04
CA VAL A 162 -36.29 -21.81 -1.06
C VAL A 162 -37.68 -21.68 -0.45
N MET A 163 -37.82 -20.95 0.67
CA MET A 163 -39.12 -20.70 1.30
C MET A 163 -40.05 -19.86 0.41
N ALA A 164 -39.52 -18.80 -0.22
CA ALA A 164 -40.30 -17.98 -1.15
C ALA A 164 -40.78 -18.80 -2.36
N TYR A 165 -39.94 -19.68 -2.88
CA TYR A 165 -40.30 -20.59 -3.98
C TYR A 165 -41.37 -21.61 -3.56
N ALA A 166 -41.29 -22.16 -2.35
CA ALA A 166 -42.31 -23.06 -1.82
C ALA A 166 -43.67 -22.35 -1.67
N ILE A 167 -43.68 -21.11 -1.15
CA ILE A 167 -44.91 -20.30 -1.05
C ILE A 167 -45.48 -20.02 -2.44
N TYR A 168 -44.64 -19.67 -3.40
CA TYR A 168 -45.05 -19.47 -4.80
C TYR A 168 -45.72 -20.72 -5.37
N LEU A 169 -45.16 -21.91 -5.16
CA LEU A 169 -45.77 -23.16 -5.61
C LEU A 169 -47.10 -23.46 -4.92
N ILE A 170 -47.24 -23.18 -3.61
CA ILE A 170 -48.50 -23.37 -2.89
C ILE A 170 -49.59 -22.42 -3.42
N LEU A 171 -49.23 -21.15 -3.66
CA LEU A 171 -50.15 -20.17 -4.25
C LEU A 171 -50.54 -20.54 -5.68
N HIS A 172 -49.61 -21.09 -6.46
CA HIS A 172 -49.90 -21.48 -7.83
C HIS A 172 -50.73 -22.77 -7.91
N GLN A 173 -50.50 -23.75 -7.03
CA GLN A 173 -51.32 -24.97 -6.96
C GLN A 173 -52.73 -24.69 -6.43
N ARG A 174 -52.89 -23.68 -5.56
CA ARG A 174 -54.20 -23.11 -5.24
C ARG A 174 -54.64 -22.18 -6.37
N GLY A 175 -54.98 -22.76 -7.51
CA GLY A 175 -55.58 -22.04 -8.63
C GLY A 175 -56.73 -21.12 -8.18
N PRO A 176 -57.09 -20.10 -8.99
CA PRO A 176 -58.00 -19.04 -8.59
C PRO A 176 -59.38 -19.61 -8.21
N LEU A 177 -59.60 -19.82 -6.91
CA LEU A 177 -60.89 -20.21 -6.32
C LEU A 177 -61.89 -19.04 -6.26
N PHE A 178 -61.56 -17.89 -6.85
CA PHE A 178 -62.47 -16.77 -7.02
C PHE A 178 -62.86 -16.63 -8.49
N SER A 179 -63.73 -17.53 -8.95
CA SER A 179 -64.72 -17.16 -9.96
C SER A 179 -65.77 -16.28 -9.25
N PRO A 180 -65.93 -15.00 -9.58
CA PRO A 180 -67.01 -14.20 -9.03
C PRO A 180 -68.35 -14.79 -9.53
N PHE A 181 -69.25 -15.05 -8.59
CA PHE A 181 -70.63 -15.47 -8.86
C PHE A 181 -71.29 -14.50 -9.84
N SER A 182 -71.72 -15.04 -10.98
CA SER A 182 -72.70 -14.47 -11.91
C SER A 182 -74.04 -15.16 -11.71
#